data_AF-A0ABD6T2U8-F1
#
_entry.id   AF-A0ABD6T2U8-F1
#
_cell.length_a   1.000
_cell.length_b   1.000
_cell.length_c   1.000
_cell.angle_alpha   90.00
_cell.angle_beta   90.00
_cell.angle_gamma   90.00
#
_symmetry.space_group_name_H-M   'P 1'
#
loop_
_entity.id
_entity.type
_entity.pdbx_description
1 polymer ?
#
loop_
_entity_poly.entity_id
_entity_poly.type
_entity_poly.pdbx_seq_one_letter_code
_entity_poly.pdbx_strand_id
1 'polypeptide(L)'
;MKRSVSMKIKGVLISFLVLVTFLGFLPIEKASASVSSNPVNEVGDRIDTSKNYYIARADNPNKGLYFPWHSSIMNMQYFQFSAPGDPVKLHYSEENKKYRIEMFVKIISHNASTWFTESLSPSINNEKFASYWTIRPVDGGYTIQAEDNSYLSYHTVELSKTWTTATLSTEKVVWKLVPAS
;
A
#
# COMPACT_ATOMS: atom_id res chain seq x y z
N MET A 1 62.38 -46.97 -14.41
CA MET A 1 63.57 -46.09 -14.35
C MET A 1 63.15 -44.73 -13.81
N LYS A 2 63.79 -44.27 -12.72
CA LYS A 2 63.65 -42.93 -12.13
C LYS A 2 64.33 -41.87 -13.02
N ARG A 3 63.75 -40.65 -13.04
CA ARG A 3 64.37 -39.29 -13.10
C ARG A 3 63.29 -38.33 -13.61
N SER A 4 63.18 -37.06 -13.25
CA SER A 4 63.76 -36.20 -12.21
C SER A 4 63.10 -34.83 -12.45
N VAL A 5 62.74 -34.14 -11.38
CA VAL A 5 62.08 -32.82 -11.36
C VAL A 5 62.86 -31.75 -12.13
N SER A 6 62.17 -30.84 -12.81
CA SER A 6 62.64 -29.47 -12.99
C SER A 6 61.47 -28.50 -13.13
N MET A 7 61.12 -27.85 -12.01
CA MET A 7 60.20 -26.71 -12.00
C MET A 7 60.91 -25.50 -12.61
N LYS A 8 60.31 -24.90 -13.64
CA LYS A 8 60.62 -23.53 -14.08
C LYS A 8 59.51 -22.60 -13.61
N ILE A 9 59.50 -22.28 -12.32
CA ILE A 9 58.70 -21.16 -11.77
C ILE A 9 59.59 -19.92 -11.84
N LYS A 10 59.50 -19.20 -12.95
CA LYS A 10 60.05 -17.84 -13.10
C LYS A 10 59.10 -17.06 -13.99
N GLY A 11 58.22 -16.23 -13.40
CA GLY A 11 57.54 -15.20 -14.21
C GLY A 11 56.14 -14.74 -13.81
N VAL A 12 55.48 -15.29 -12.77
CA VAL A 12 54.08 -14.90 -12.46
C VAL A 12 53.94 -14.08 -11.18
N LEU A 13 54.91 -14.11 -10.27
CA LEU A 13 54.82 -13.44 -8.97
C LEU A 13 55.05 -11.92 -9.00
N ILE A 14 55.57 -11.35 -10.10
CA ILE A 14 55.85 -9.90 -10.19
C ILE A 14 54.63 -9.10 -10.68
N SER A 15 53.63 -9.75 -11.29
CA SER A 15 52.40 -9.08 -11.75
C SER A 15 51.44 -8.71 -10.60
N PHE A 16 51.46 -9.48 -9.50
CA PHE A 16 50.55 -9.23 -8.37
C PHE A 16 50.96 -8.06 -7.48
N LEU A 17 52.22 -7.63 -7.49
CA LEU A 17 52.72 -6.58 -6.60
C LEU A 17 52.40 -5.16 -7.10
N VAL A 18 52.16 -4.98 -8.40
CA VAL A 18 51.90 -3.64 -9.00
C VAL A 18 50.41 -3.31 -9.06
N LEU A 19 49.52 -4.31 -9.05
CA LEU A 19 48.06 -4.07 -9.05
C LEU A 19 47.54 -3.59 -7.69
N VAL A 20 48.20 -3.95 -6.58
CA VAL A 20 47.77 -3.58 -5.22
C VAL A 20 48.05 -2.10 -4.91
N THR A 21 48.99 -1.46 -5.61
CA THR A 21 49.29 -0.03 -5.42
C THR A 21 48.31 0.93 -6.11
N PHE A 22 47.47 0.48 -7.06
CA PHE A 22 46.48 1.33 -7.73
C PHE A 22 45.05 1.23 -7.17
N LEU A 23 44.78 0.31 -6.24
CA LEU A 23 43.50 0.25 -5.51
C LEU A 23 43.42 1.21 -4.32
N GLY A 24 44.50 1.95 -4.03
CA GLY A 24 44.58 2.86 -2.88
C GLY A 24 43.95 4.24 -3.07
N PHE A 25 43.54 4.63 -4.29
CA PHE A 25 43.02 5.99 -4.55
C PHE A 25 41.97 6.01 -5.67
N LEU A 26 40.88 5.26 -5.50
CA LEU A 26 39.62 5.70 -6.09
C LEU A 26 38.98 6.71 -5.12
N PRO A 27 38.45 7.85 -5.61
CA PRO A 27 37.67 8.74 -4.77
C PRO A 27 36.56 7.92 -4.13
N ILE A 28 36.54 7.85 -2.80
CA ILE A 28 35.36 7.46 -2.06
C ILE A 28 34.34 8.57 -2.35
N GLU A 29 33.61 8.44 -3.46
CA GLU A 29 32.29 9.01 -3.51
C GLU A 29 31.58 8.49 -2.28
N LYS A 30 31.22 9.42 -1.40
CA LYS A 30 30.32 9.18 -0.29
C LYS A 30 29.12 8.42 -0.85
N ALA A 31 29.13 7.10 -0.66
CA ALA A 31 27.91 6.36 -0.54
C ALA A 31 27.15 7.09 0.56
N SER A 32 26.12 7.83 0.14
CA SER A 32 25.14 8.38 1.05
C SER A 32 24.35 7.18 1.53
N ALA A 33 24.94 6.43 2.46
CA ALA A 33 24.24 5.50 3.29
C ALA A 33 23.31 6.35 4.16
N SER A 34 22.16 6.72 3.60
CA SER A 34 21.00 7.09 4.37
C SER A 34 20.44 5.82 5.00
N VAL A 35 21.19 5.26 5.95
CA VAL A 35 20.60 4.36 6.93
C VAL A 35 20.08 5.25 8.05
N SER A 36 18.81 5.58 7.95
CA SER A 36 17.97 5.77 9.11
C SER A 36 16.58 5.23 8.79
N SER A 37 16.50 3.94 8.46
CA SER A 37 15.28 3.18 8.77
C SER A 37 15.36 2.85 10.26
N ASN A 38 14.92 3.79 11.10
CA ASN A 38 14.77 3.54 12.52
C ASN A 38 13.53 2.65 12.66
N PRO A 39 13.64 1.33 12.90
CA PRO A 39 12.46 0.45 12.94
C PRO A 39 11.52 0.83 14.10
N VAL A 40 12.04 1.58 15.07
CA VAL A 40 11.29 2.14 16.21
C VAL A 40 10.24 3.15 15.73
N ASN A 41 10.50 3.91 14.66
CA ASN A 41 9.54 4.86 14.11
C ASN A 41 8.56 4.19 13.13
N GLU A 42 8.96 3.09 12.46
CA GLU A 42 8.07 2.37 11.54
C GLU A 42 6.84 1.76 12.21
N VAL A 43 6.87 1.52 13.52
CA VAL A 43 5.70 1.00 14.28
C VAL A 43 4.83 2.14 14.80
N GLY A 44 5.43 3.29 15.16
CA GLY A 44 4.72 4.45 15.70
C GLY A 44 3.82 5.16 14.69
N ASP A 45 4.19 5.14 13.41
CA ASP A 45 3.41 5.77 12.32
C ASP A 45 2.34 4.84 11.72
N ARG A 46 2.20 3.61 12.25
CA ARG A 46 1.22 2.65 11.75
C ARG A 46 -0.18 3.04 12.18
N ILE A 47 -1.14 2.77 11.30
CA ILE A 47 -2.55 2.94 11.62
C ILE A 47 -2.93 1.87 12.65
N ASP A 48 -3.62 2.28 13.71
CA ASP A 48 -4.07 1.38 14.77
C ASP A 48 -5.15 0.42 14.23
N THR A 49 -4.74 -0.81 13.89
CA THR A 49 -5.61 -1.86 13.32
C THR A 49 -6.52 -2.52 14.35
N SER A 50 -6.47 -2.12 15.63
CA SER A 50 -7.43 -2.58 16.65
C SER A 50 -8.80 -1.91 16.53
N LYS A 51 -8.86 -0.79 15.79
CA LYS A 51 -10.07 0.00 15.57
C LYS A 51 -10.66 -0.23 14.18
N ASN A 52 -11.95 0.06 14.07
CA ASN A 52 -12.62 0.25 12.80
C ASN A 52 -12.58 1.74 12.42
N TYR A 53 -12.67 2.03 11.13
CA TYR A 53 -12.63 3.40 10.61
C TYR A 53 -13.69 3.62 9.55
N TYR A 54 -14.18 4.85 9.43
CA TYR A 54 -14.78 5.36 8.20
C TYR A 54 -13.67 5.95 7.33
N ILE A 55 -13.61 5.55 6.07
CA ILE A 55 -12.79 6.21 5.05
C ILE A 55 -13.58 7.41 4.56
N ALA A 56 -13.19 8.62 4.95
CA ALA A 56 -13.88 9.85 4.63
C ALA A 56 -12.99 10.78 3.79
N ARG A 57 -13.61 11.66 2.99
CA ARG A 57 -12.84 12.65 2.24
C ARG A 57 -12.26 13.67 3.21
N ALA A 58 -11.03 14.13 2.98
CA ALA A 58 -10.41 15.12 3.87
C ALA A 58 -11.18 16.44 3.94
N ASP A 59 -11.81 16.83 2.82
CA ASP A 59 -12.62 18.05 2.65
C ASP A 59 -14.00 17.97 3.34
N ASN A 60 -14.52 16.76 3.57
CA ASN A 60 -15.82 16.52 4.20
C ASN A 60 -15.78 15.24 5.04
N PRO A 61 -15.14 15.27 6.22
CA PRO A 61 -14.92 14.09 7.05
C PRO A 61 -16.21 13.51 7.66
N ASN A 62 -17.32 14.24 7.56
CA ASN A 62 -18.61 13.80 8.08
C ASN A 62 -19.32 12.80 7.15
N LYS A 63 -18.82 12.64 5.91
CA LYS A 63 -19.34 11.67 4.95
C LYS A 63 -18.26 10.65 4.60
N GLY A 64 -18.50 9.39 4.94
CA GLY A 64 -17.61 8.28 4.64
C GLY A 64 -18.06 7.49 3.42
N LEU A 65 -17.18 6.63 2.90
CA LEU A 65 -17.52 5.67 1.87
C LEU A 65 -18.69 4.78 2.32
N TYR A 66 -19.65 4.61 1.43
CA TYR A 66 -20.82 3.77 1.57
C TYR A 66 -20.79 2.68 0.51
N PHE A 67 -21.07 1.45 0.92
CA PHE A 67 -21.02 0.22 0.13
C PHE A 67 -22.45 -0.27 -0.15
N PRO A 68 -23.19 0.35 -1.09
CA PRO A 68 -24.57 -0.04 -1.36
C PRO A 68 -24.64 -1.47 -1.89
N TRP A 69 -25.13 -2.40 -1.07
CA TRP A 69 -25.45 -3.76 -1.50
C TRP A 69 -26.93 -3.86 -1.87
N HIS A 70 -27.28 -3.64 -3.14
CA HIS A 70 -28.65 -3.80 -3.63
C HIS A 70 -28.79 -5.09 -4.46
N SER A 71 -29.78 -5.92 -4.13
CA SER A 71 -30.08 -7.19 -4.81
C SER A 71 -30.92 -7.03 -6.10
N SER A 72 -31.13 -5.82 -6.60
CA SER A 72 -32.03 -5.62 -7.73
C SER A 72 -31.82 -4.26 -8.41
N ILE A 73 -31.48 -4.33 -9.70
CA ILE A 73 -31.68 -3.32 -10.75
C ILE A 73 -30.90 -2.00 -10.55
N MET A 74 -29.58 -2.09 -10.75
CA MET A 74 -28.74 -1.22 -11.60
C MET A 74 -27.29 -1.63 -11.35
N ASN A 75 -26.56 -1.98 -12.40
CA ASN A 75 -25.11 -2.29 -12.41
C ASN A 75 -24.22 -1.09 -12.02
N MET A 76 -24.72 -0.22 -11.15
CA MET A 76 -23.99 0.93 -10.66
C MET A 76 -23.14 0.51 -9.47
N GLN A 77 -22.02 -0.14 -9.79
CA GLN A 77 -20.90 -0.50 -8.90
C GLN A 77 -20.13 0.75 -8.43
N TYR A 78 -20.85 1.74 -7.90
CA TYR A 78 -20.25 2.99 -7.46
C TYR A 78 -20.36 3.09 -5.94
N PHE A 79 -19.20 3.10 -5.28
CA PHE A 79 -19.13 3.50 -3.88
C PHE A 79 -19.63 4.93 -3.75
N GLN A 80 -20.58 5.15 -2.85
CA GLN A 80 -21.17 6.47 -2.61
C GLN A 80 -20.62 7.02 -1.30
N PHE A 81 -21.19 8.15 -0.85
CA PHE A 81 -20.83 8.78 0.40
C PHE A 81 -22.08 8.99 1.27
N SER A 82 -22.06 8.47 2.50
CA SER A 82 -23.14 8.61 3.50
C SER A 82 -22.61 9.18 4.81
N ALA A 83 -23.51 9.63 5.68
CA ALA A 83 -23.18 10.10 7.03
C ALA A 83 -23.91 9.23 8.09
N PRO A 84 -23.18 8.42 8.90
CA PRO A 84 -21.78 8.06 8.70
C PRO A 84 -21.59 7.18 7.45
N GLY A 85 -20.34 6.95 7.04
CA GLY A 85 -20.02 5.90 6.06
C GLY A 85 -20.21 4.51 6.66
N ASP A 86 -19.83 3.49 5.89
CA ASP A 86 -19.71 2.13 6.39
C ASP A 86 -18.35 1.92 7.04
N PRO A 87 -18.28 1.30 8.22
CA PRO A 87 -17.03 1.05 8.90
C PRO A 87 -16.23 -0.03 8.18
N VAL A 88 -14.91 0.17 8.11
CA VAL A 88 -13.95 -0.80 7.59
C VAL A 88 -12.95 -1.19 8.67
N LYS A 89 -12.43 -2.40 8.58
CA LYS A 89 -11.32 -2.88 9.40
C LYS A 89 -10.06 -3.00 8.54
N LEU A 90 -8.98 -2.42 9.05
CA LEU A 90 -7.68 -2.47 8.38
C LEU A 90 -6.86 -3.64 8.93
N HIS A 91 -6.30 -4.43 8.02
CA HIS A 91 -5.46 -5.58 8.35
C HIS A 91 -4.06 -5.35 7.77
N TYR A 92 -3.08 -5.09 8.62
CA TYR A 92 -1.69 -4.93 8.18
C TYR A 92 -1.05 -6.30 7.91
N SER A 93 -0.40 -6.44 6.76
CA SER A 93 0.41 -7.60 6.42
C SER A 93 1.88 -7.26 6.61
N GLU A 94 2.55 -7.92 7.56
CA GLU A 94 4.00 -7.75 7.78
C GLU A 94 4.82 -8.21 6.55
N GLU A 95 4.38 -9.27 5.87
CA GLU A 95 5.04 -9.80 4.67
C GLU A 95 5.02 -8.78 3.52
N ASN A 96 3.86 -8.21 3.23
CA ASN A 96 3.68 -7.29 2.11
C ASN A 96 3.96 -5.84 2.47
N LYS A 97 4.07 -5.53 3.78
CA LYS A 97 4.14 -4.17 4.35
C LYS A 97 3.02 -3.25 3.86
N LYS A 98 1.82 -3.83 3.64
CA LYS A 98 0.63 -3.19 3.08
C LYS A 98 -0.60 -3.53 3.91
N TYR A 99 -1.70 -2.81 3.69
CA TYR A 99 -2.97 -3.03 4.36
C TYR A 99 -3.94 -3.76 3.44
N ARG A 100 -4.77 -4.63 4.00
CA ARG A 100 -6.02 -5.10 3.39
C ARG A 100 -7.18 -4.43 4.11
N ILE A 101 -8.25 -4.17 3.37
CA ILE A 101 -9.41 -3.44 3.88
C ILE A 101 -10.60 -4.39 3.87
N GLU A 102 -11.06 -4.76 5.06
CA GLU A 102 -12.27 -5.54 5.29
C GLU A 102 -13.45 -4.58 5.46
N MET A 103 -14.57 -4.87 4.80
CA MET A 103 -15.80 -4.10 4.88
C MET A 103 -16.89 -4.98 5.47
N PHE A 104 -17.73 -4.40 6.32
CA PHE A 104 -18.86 -5.09 6.92
C PHE A 104 -20.13 -4.72 6.16
N VAL A 105 -20.74 -5.70 5.48
CA VAL A 105 -21.97 -5.50 4.71
C VAL A 105 -23.12 -6.19 5.41
N LYS A 106 -24.25 -5.49 5.53
CA LYS A 106 -25.48 -6.05 6.08
C LYS A 106 -26.29 -6.72 4.96
N ILE A 107 -26.30 -8.04 4.93
CA ILE A 107 -27.06 -8.84 3.96
C ILE A 107 -28.38 -9.26 4.59
N ILE A 108 -29.47 -8.53 4.30
CA ILE A 108 -30.88 -8.79 4.67
C ILE A 108 -31.10 -8.94 6.20
N SER A 109 -30.49 -9.94 6.83
CA SER A 109 -30.53 -10.27 8.25
C SER A 109 -29.17 -10.69 8.86
N HIS A 110 -28.08 -10.76 8.09
CA HIS A 110 -26.77 -11.21 8.55
C HIS A 110 -25.67 -10.19 8.21
N ASN A 111 -24.68 -10.06 9.08
CA ASN A 111 -23.46 -9.32 8.76
C ASN A 111 -22.51 -10.25 8.00
N ALA A 112 -22.07 -9.82 6.83
CA ALA A 112 -21.04 -10.49 6.05
C ALA A 112 -19.77 -9.64 6.02
N SER A 113 -18.64 -10.32 6.10
CA SER A 113 -17.33 -9.72 5.85
C SER A 113 -17.01 -9.85 4.37
N THR A 114 -16.59 -8.76 3.76
CA THR A 114 -16.15 -8.71 2.38
C THR A 114 -14.85 -7.92 2.28
N TRP A 115 -14.07 -8.19 1.24
CA TRP A 115 -12.77 -7.54 1.05
C TRP A 115 -12.86 -6.48 -0.03
N PHE A 116 -12.29 -5.31 0.26
CA PHE A 116 -12.15 -4.23 -0.69
C PHE A 116 -11.10 -4.60 -1.74
N THR A 117 -11.48 -4.45 -3.01
CA THR A 117 -10.63 -4.84 -4.14
C THR A 117 -10.39 -3.66 -5.07
N GLU A 118 -9.34 -3.74 -5.88
CA GLU A 118 -9.02 -2.76 -6.92
C GLU A 118 -10.11 -2.65 -7.99
N SER A 119 -10.92 -3.70 -8.18
CA SER A 119 -12.08 -3.63 -9.06
C SER A 119 -13.20 -2.73 -8.51
N LEU A 120 -13.00 -2.13 -7.33
CA LEU A 120 -13.97 -1.34 -6.59
C LEU A 120 -15.31 -2.08 -6.43
N SER A 121 -15.19 -3.40 -6.35
CA SER A 121 -16.27 -4.33 -6.12
C SER A 121 -15.97 -5.14 -4.87
N PRO A 122 -16.93 -5.30 -3.97
CA PRO A 122 -16.77 -6.15 -2.80
C PRO A 122 -16.70 -7.64 -3.19
N SER A 123 -15.64 -8.33 -2.74
CA SER A 123 -15.50 -9.79 -2.87
C SER A 123 -16.03 -10.49 -1.62
N ILE A 124 -17.18 -11.15 -1.71
CA ILE A 124 -17.82 -11.80 -0.54
C ILE A 124 -16.99 -13.01 -0.07
N ASN A 125 -16.69 -13.05 1.23
CA ASN A 125 -16.14 -14.22 1.93
C ASN A 125 -14.90 -14.86 1.27
N ASN A 126 -14.09 -14.08 0.56
CA ASN A 126 -12.94 -14.61 -0.18
C ASN A 126 -11.71 -13.73 -0.02
N GLU A 127 -11.07 -13.86 1.14
CA GLU A 127 -9.85 -13.14 1.52
C GLU A 127 -8.73 -13.25 0.49
N LYS A 128 -8.68 -14.36 -0.27
CA LYS A 128 -7.67 -14.56 -1.33
C LYS A 128 -7.72 -13.53 -2.45
N PHE A 129 -8.84 -12.81 -2.59
CA PHE A 129 -9.02 -11.75 -3.58
C PHE A 129 -8.93 -10.35 -2.98
N ALA A 130 -8.60 -10.23 -1.69
CA ALA A 130 -8.37 -8.94 -1.06
C ALA A 130 -7.15 -8.28 -1.70
N SER A 131 -7.32 -7.05 -2.19
CA SER A 131 -6.20 -6.27 -2.72
C SER A 131 -5.35 -5.73 -1.58
N TYR A 132 -4.05 -5.59 -1.85
CA TYR A 132 -3.13 -4.93 -0.93
C TYR A 132 -3.02 -3.44 -1.26
N TRP A 133 -3.24 -2.62 -0.24
CA TRP A 133 -3.24 -1.17 -0.36
C TRP A 133 -2.03 -0.58 0.38
N THR A 134 -1.34 0.32 -0.30
CA THR A 134 -0.32 1.16 0.34
C THR A 134 -1.03 2.39 0.90
N ILE A 135 -1.18 2.44 2.23
CA ILE A 135 -1.78 3.59 2.94
C ILE A 135 -0.65 4.40 3.58
N ARG A 136 -0.46 5.64 3.15
CA ARG A 136 0.63 6.51 3.60
C ARG A 136 0.09 7.77 4.27
N PRO A 137 0.64 8.18 5.42
CA PRO A 137 0.31 9.47 6.01
C PRO A 137 0.79 10.61 5.10
N VAL A 138 -0.02 11.65 4.99
CA VAL A 138 0.28 12.91 4.29
C VAL A 138 -0.33 14.07 5.09
N ASP A 139 0.01 15.30 4.73
CA ASP A 139 -0.60 16.48 5.36
C ASP A 139 -2.13 16.42 5.28
N GLY A 140 -2.78 16.41 6.45
CA GLY A 140 -4.23 16.39 6.58
C GLY A 140 -4.90 15.01 6.49
N GLY A 141 -4.15 13.91 6.32
CA GLY A 141 -4.73 12.56 6.30
C GLY A 141 -3.83 11.49 5.68
N TYR A 142 -4.38 10.72 4.76
CA TYR A 142 -3.75 9.56 4.14
C TYR A 142 -4.02 9.50 2.64
N THR A 143 -3.05 9.01 1.87
CA THR A 143 -3.30 8.52 0.51
C THR A 143 -3.48 7.00 0.56
N ILE A 144 -4.40 6.47 -0.24
CA ILE A 144 -4.66 5.03 -0.37
C ILE A 144 -4.34 4.63 -1.81
N GLN A 145 -3.32 3.79 -2.00
CA GLN A 145 -2.80 3.43 -3.33
C GLN A 145 -2.93 1.92 -3.58
N ALA A 146 -3.42 1.57 -4.77
CA ALA A 146 -3.49 0.21 -5.30
C ALA A 146 -2.12 -0.30 -5.75
N GLU A 147 -2.02 -1.59 -6.10
CA GLU A 147 -0.79 -2.23 -6.55
C GLU A 147 -0.36 -1.79 -7.96
N ASP A 148 -1.32 -1.42 -8.81
CA ASP A 148 -1.07 -0.87 -10.15
C ASP A 148 -0.60 0.61 -10.13
N ASN A 149 -0.33 1.15 -8.95
CA ASN A 149 0.03 2.54 -8.64
C ASN A 149 -1.09 3.57 -8.79
N SER A 150 -2.32 3.17 -9.13
CA SER A 150 -3.47 4.06 -9.04
C SER A 150 -3.81 4.37 -7.58
N TYR A 151 -4.45 5.51 -7.36
CA TYR A 151 -4.92 5.96 -6.06
C TYR A 151 -6.43 5.83 -5.97
N LEU A 152 -6.90 5.44 -4.79
CA LEU A 152 -8.30 5.62 -4.43
C LEU A 152 -8.59 7.13 -4.45
N SER A 153 -9.49 7.50 -5.34
CA SER A 153 -9.90 8.87 -5.61
C SER A 153 -11.43 8.93 -5.60
N TYR A 154 -11.98 10.11 -5.87
CA TYR A 154 -13.39 10.29 -6.11
C TYR A 154 -13.58 11.32 -7.22
N HIS A 155 -14.69 11.20 -7.93
CA HIS A 155 -15.17 12.28 -8.78
C HIS A 155 -16.60 12.63 -8.40
N THR A 156 -16.92 13.91 -8.55
CA THR A 156 -18.26 14.44 -8.31
C THR A 156 -18.86 14.81 -9.66
N VAL A 157 -20.05 14.28 -9.93
CA VAL A 157 -20.85 14.64 -11.10
C VAL A 157 -22.03 15.48 -10.64
N GLU A 158 -22.18 16.65 -11.25
CA GLU A 158 -23.30 17.55 -11.04
C GLU A 158 -24.26 17.45 -12.22
N LEU A 159 -25.36 16.71 -12.04
CA LEU A 159 -26.50 16.67 -12.97
C LEU A 159 -27.70 17.36 -12.30
N SER A 160 -28.86 16.69 -12.25
CA SER A 160 -30.02 17.15 -11.47
C SER A 160 -29.84 16.93 -9.95
N LYS A 161 -28.89 16.07 -9.57
CA LYS A 161 -28.41 15.84 -8.21
C LYS A 161 -26.90 15.69 -8.24
N THR A 162 -26.24 16.15 -7.18
CA THR A 162 -24.79 15.94 -6.99
C THR A 162 -24.56 14.51 -6.51
N TRP A 163 -23.79 13.75 -7.29
CA TRP A 163 -23.34 12.41 -6.90
C TRP A 163 -21.82 12.39 -6.85
N THR A 164 -21.27 11.87 -5.76
CA THR A 164 -19.83 11.64 -5.62
C THR A 164 -19.62 10.15 -5.57
N THR A 165 -18.67 9.65 -6.37
CA THR A 165 -18.36 8.22 -6.43
C THR A 165 -16.86 7.98 -6.26
N ALA A 166 -16.49 6.91 -5.56
CA ALA A 166 -15.08 6.54 -5.46
C ALA A 166 -14.61 5.84 -6.74
N THR A 167 -13.36 6.09 -7.12
CA THR A 167 -12.73 5.56 -8.34
C THR A 167 -11.25 5.24 -8.09
N LEU A 168 -10.62 4.55 -9.04
CA LEU A 168 -9.17 4.48 -9.13
C LEU A 168 -8.71 5.45 -10.21
N SER A 169 -7.72 6.26 -9.88
CA SER A 169 -7.15 7.25 -10.82
C SER A 169 -5.68 7.50 -10.52
N THR A 170 -4.99 8.20 -11.40
CA THR A 170 -3.62 8.66 -11.13
C THR A 170 -3.57 9.87 -10.17
N GLU A 171 -4.71 10.48 -9.87
CA GLU A 171 -4.81 11.64 -8.99
C GLU A 171 -4.70 11.24 -7.52
N LYS A 172 -3.83 11.93 -6.79
CA LYS A 172 -3.66 11.73 -5.35
C LYS A 172 -4.73 12.51 -4.60
N VAL A 173 -5.58 11.79 -3.90
CA VAL A 173 -6.59 12.35 -3.01
C VAL A 173 -6.24 12.06 -1.55
N VAL A 174 -6.50 13.04 -0.68
CA VAL A 174 -6.31 12.88 0.77
C VAL A 174 -7.61 12.38 1.42
N TRP A 175 -7.47 11.30 2.15
CA TRP A 175 -8.53 10.65 2.92
C TRP A 175 -8.28 10.81 4.41
N LYS A 176 -9.36 10.87 5.20
CA LYS A 176 -9.31 10.78 6.65
C LYS A 176 -9.81 9.41 7.09
N LEU A 177 -9.08 8.79 8.00
CA LEU A 177 -9.50 7.60 8.70
C LEU A 177 -10.14 8.05 10.02
N VAL A 178 -11.47 8.14 10.03
CA VAL A 178 -12.24 8.58 11.21
C VAL A 178 -12.60 7.34 12.02
N PRO A 179 -12.21 7.21 13.30
CA PRO A 179 -12.58 6.05 14.11
C PRO A 179 -14.09 5.81 14.11
N ALA A 180 -14.49 4.56 13.86
CA ALA A 180 -15.87 4.11 14.00
C ALA A 180 -16.07 3.54 15.41
N SER A 181 -17.04 4.08 16.13
CA SER A 181 -17.36 3.72 17.52
C SER A 181 -17.90 2.31 17.69
#